data_AF-A0AB36CWK2-F1
#
_entry.id   AF-A0AB36CWK2-F1
#
_cell.length_a   1.000
_cell.length_b   1.000
_cell.length_c   1.000
_cell.angle_alpha   90.00
_cell.angle_beta   90.00
_cell.angle_gamma   90.00
#
_symmetry.space_group_name_H-M   'P 1'
#
loop_
_entity.id
_entity.type
_entity.pdbx_description
1 polymer ?
#
loop_
_entity_poly.entity_id
_entity_poly.type
_entity_poly.pdbx_seq_one_letter_code
_entity_poly.pdbx_strand_id
1 'polypeptide(L)'
;MERYMPLTGIDLIPASLLIDTQAPLDVLQAMADYRIRTVTQVLENIAFRAELGCDTVVLTDFSKLLAIPLRDGCDLMDVIGRRLRAQAAE
;
A
#
# COMPACT_ATOMS: atom_id res chain seq x y z
N MET A 1 6.05 -15.68 -12.25
CA MET A 1 6.08 -14.29 -11.72
C MET A 1 7.49 -14.03 -11.21
N GLU A 2 8.09 -12.88 -11.51
CA GLU A 2 9.42 -12.53 -11.00
C GLU A 2 9.42 -12.50 -9.47
N ARG A 3 10.50 -12.97 -8.84
CA ARG A 3 10.57 -13.04 -7.38
C ARG A 3 10.48 -11.66 -6.74
N TYR A 4 11.16 -10.67 -7.29
CA TYR A 4 11.13 -9.30 -6.78
C TYR A 4 10.37 -8.40 -7.75
N MET A 5 9.35 -7.73 -7.24
CA MET A 5 8.54 -6.76 -7.99
C MET A 5 8.72 -5.38 -7.37
N PRO A 6 9.03 -4.33 -8.15
CA PRO A 6 9.12 -2.97 -7.62
C PRO A 6 7.75 -2.48 -7.12
N LEU A 7 7.77 -1.66 -6.06
CA LEU A 7 6.59 -0.89 -5.67
C LEU A 7 6.25 0.15 -6.75
N THR A 8 4.97 0.40 -6.94
CA THR A 8 4.49 1.38 -7.91
C THR A 8 4.75 2.82 -7.44
N GLY A 9 4.94 3.75 -8.38
CA GLY A 9 5.21 5.16 -8.08
C GLY A 9 6.64 5.46 -7.59
N ILE A 10 7.58 4.52 -7.78
CA ILE A 10 9.02 4.74 -7.64
C ILE A 10 9.63 4.75 -9.05
N ASP A 11 9.88 5.94 -9.60
CA ASP A 11 10.40 6.11 -10.96
C ASP A 11 11.94 6.02 -11.06
N LEU A 12 12.58 5.45 -10.03
CA LEU A 12 14.04 5.32 -9.95
C LEU A 12 14.50 3.93 -10.41
N ILE A 13 15.56 3.91 -11.21
CA ILE A 13 16.18 2.68 -11.73
C ILE A 13 17.65 2.61 -11.27
N PRO A 14 18.07 1.55 -10.57
CA PRO A 14 17.28 0.39 -10.15
C PRO A 14 16.32 0.72 -8.99
N ALA A 15 15.16 0.04 -8.95
CA ALA A 15 14.23 0.17 -7.84
C ALA A 15 14.86 -0.38 -6.55
N SER A 16 14.89 0.44 -5.49
CA SER A 16 15.47 0.06 -4.20
C SER A 16 14.45 -0.55 -3.23
N LEU A 17 13.14 -0.37 -3.48
CA LEU A 17 12.07 -0.93 -2.68
C LEU A 17 11.29 -1.94 -3.53
N LEU A 18 11.25 -3.18 -3.04
CA LEU A 18 10.77 -4.34 -3.76
C LEU A 18 9.85 -5.18 -2.86
N ILE A 19 8.84 -5.80 -3.47
CA ILE A 19 8.03 -6.86 -2.88
C ILE A 19 8.67 -8.20 -3.25
N ASP A 20 8.94 -9.06 -2.26
CA ASP A 20 9.20 -10.49 -2.51
C ASP A 20 7.87 -11.18 -2.78
N THR A 21 7.57 -11.41 -4.06
CA THR A 21 6.29 -11.98 -4.50
C THR A 21 6.11 -13.43 -4.09
N GLN A 22 7.19 -14.10 -3.70
CA GLN A 22 7.21 -15.49 -3.26
C GLN A 22 7.12 -15.64 -1.73
N ALA A 23 7.10 -14.54 -0.97
CA ALA A 23 6.86 -14.58 0.48
C ALA A 23 5.54 -15.31 0.82
N PRO A 24 5.38 -15.91 2.00
CA PRO A 24 4.14 -16.58 2.38
C PRO A 24 2.88 -15.69 2.22
N LEU A 25 1.75 -16.27 1.79
CA LEU A 25 0.54 -15.49 1.48
C LEU A 25 -0.02 -14.74 2.70
N ASP A 26 0.05 -15.36 3.88
CA ASP A 26 -0.31 -14.77 5.16
C ASP A 26 0.59 -13.59 5.53
N VAL A 27 1.89 -13.68 5.24
CA VAL A 27 2.83 -12.56 5.44
C VAL A 27 2.51 -11.41 4.49
N LEU A 28 2.26 -11.68 3.21
CA LEU A 28 1.86 -10.65 2.25
C LEU A 28 0.52 -10.00 2.65
N GLN A 29 -0.44 -10.80 3.11
CA GLN A 29 -1.76 -10.32 3.53
C GLN A 29 -1.66 -9.47 4.79
N ALA A 30 -0.90 -9.90 5.81
CA ALA A 30 -0.72 -9.14 7.03
C ALA A 30 -0.06 -7.78 6.77
N MET A 31 0.91 -7.74 5.85
CA MET A 31 1.56 -6.48 5.45
C MET A 31 0.61 -5.55 4.68
N ALA A 32 -0.23 -6.09 3.80
CA ALA A 32 -1.26 -5.33 3.10
C ALA A 32 -2.29 -4.76 4.08
N ASP A 33 -2.79 -5.62 4.99
CA ASP A 33 -3.78 -5.25 6.00
C ASP A 33 -3.27 -4.14 6.89
N TYR A 34 -2.06 -4.29 7.46
CA TYR A 34 -1.47 -3.30 8.34
C TYR A 34 -1.42 -1.92 7.67
N ARG A 35 -0.90 -1.84 6.45
CA ARG A 35 -0.73 -0.57 5.71
C ARG A 35 -2.05 0.09 5.39
N ILE A 36 -2.99 -0.67 4.82
CA ILE A 36 -4.30 -0.15 4.43
C ILE A 36 -5.09 0.27 5.68
N ARG A 37 -5.12 -0.58 6.70
CA ARG A 37 -5.85 -0.31 7.95
C ARG A 37 -5.31 0.92 8.68
N THR A 38 -3.99 1.11 8.73
CA THR A 38 -3.40 2.31 9.33
C THR A 38 -3.84 3.58 8.58
N VAL A 39 -3.82 3.58 7.25
CA VAL A 39 -4.30 4.74 6.45
C VAL A 39 -5.79 4.97 6.70
N THR A 40 -6.60 3.93 6.71
CA THR A 40 -8.04 4.01 6.99
C THR A 40 -8.29 4.65 8.35
N GLN A 41 -7.65 4.17 9.42
CA GLN A 41 -7.81 4.74 10.77
C GLN A 41 -7.45 6.22 10.83
N VAL A 42 -6.40 6.63 10.12
CA VAL A 42 -6.00 8.04 10.05
C VAL A 42 -7.06 8.87 9.33
N LEU A 43 -7.56 8.40 8.18
CA LEU A 43 -8.60 9.10 7.42
C LEU A 43 -9.93 9.17 8.18
N GLU A 44 -10.32 8.10 8.87
CA GLU A 44 -11.51 8.09 9.73
C GLU A 44 -11.37 9.12 10.86
N ASN A 45 -10.23 9.13 11.55
CA ASN A 45 -9.97 10.12 12.60
C ASN A 45 -10.00 11.57 12.11
N ILE A 46 -9.65 11.82 10.84
CA ILE A 46 -9.74 13.12 10.20
C ILE A 46 -11.19 13.46 9.87
N ALA A 47 -11.93 12.51 9.29
CA ALA A 47 -13.33 12.69 8.93
C ALA A 47 -14.24 12.95 10.14
N PHE A 48 -13.92 12.38 11.31
CA PHE A 48 -14.66 12.62 12.55
C PHE A 48 -14.31 13.93 13.28
N ARG A 49 -13.28 14.67 12.85
CA ARG A 49 -12.95 15.97 13.43
C ARG A 49 -13.76 17.08 12.76
N ALA A 50 -14.55 17.79 13.57
CA ALA A 50 -15.45 18.86 13.10
C ALA A 50 -14.72 20.03 12.41
N GLU A 51 -13.47 20.29 12.79
CA GLU A 51 -12.61 21.30 12.15
C GLU A 51 -11.18 20.75 12.01
N LEU A 52 -10.67 20.70 10.78
CA LEU A 52 -9.26 20.55 10.50
C LEU A 52 -8.66 21.95 10.41
N GLY A 53 -8.17 22.48 11.53
CA GLY A 53 -7.39 23.71 11.57
C GLY A 53 -6.03 23.52 10.88
N CYS A 54 -6.04 23.42 9.55
CA CYS A 54 -4.91 22.98 8.74
C CYS A 54 -4.88 23.77 7.42
N ASP A 55 -3.76 24.42 7.13
CA ASP A 55 -3.56 25.07 5.82
C ASP A 55 -3.53 24.05 4.68
N THR A 56 -3.89 24.49 3.47
CA THR A 56 -3.99 23.64 2.27
C THR A 56 -2.67 22.96 1.87
N VAL A 57 -1.54 23.58 2.20
CA VAL A 57 -0.19 23.01 2.02
C VAL A 57 -0.01 21.76 2.88
N VAL A 58 -0.41 21.84 4.17
CA VAL A 58 -0.31 20.72 5.10
C VAL A 58 -1.24 19.58 4.68
N LEU A 59 -2.44 19.88 4.17
CA LEU A 59 -3.34 18.85 3.64
C LEU A 59 -2.77 18.14 2.41
N THR A 60 -2.07 18.87 1.54
CA THR A 60 -1.43 18.33 0.33
C THR A 60 -0.29 17.38 0.69
N ASP A 61 0.60 17.80 1.59
CA ASP A 61 1.72 16.96 2.03
C ASP A 61 1.25 15.76 2.84
N PHE A 62 0.19 15.93 3.63
CA PHE A 62 -0.45 14.83 4.34
C PHE A 62 -1.07 13.81 3.37
N SER A 63 -1.72 14.27 2.30
CA SER A 63 -2.27 13.40 1.27
C SER A 63 -1.17 12.61 0.54
N LYS A 64 -0.04 13.25 0.23
CA LYS A 64 1.14 12.56 -0.33
C LYS A 64 1.69 11.52 0.64
N LEU A 65 1.77 11.84 1.93
CA LEU A 65 2.22 10.92 2.97
C LEU A 65 1.32 9.68 3.05
N LEU A 66 -0.01 9.84 3.00
CA LEU A 66 -0.96 8.72 3.04
C LEU A 66 -0.97 7.88 1.76
N ALA A 67 -0.70 8.50 0.61
CA ALA A 67 -0.71 7.82 -0.67
C ALA A 67 0.36 6.72 -0.76
N ILE A 68 1.51 6.88 -0.08
CA ILE A 68 2.60 5.89 -0.08
C ILE A 68 2.16 4.55 0.54
N PRO A 69 1.79 4.46 1.84
CA PRO A 69 1.38 3.20 2.43
C PRO A 69 0.11 2.62 1.81
N LEU A 70 -0.81 3.45 1.32
CA LEU A 70 -2.00 2.96 0.61
C LEU A 70 -1.62 2.26 -0.69
N ARG A 71 -0.72 2.87 -1.48
CA ARG A 71 -0.23 2.29 -2.74
C ARG A 71 0.56 1.01 -2.47
N ASP A 72 1.45 1.02 -1.49
CA ASP A 72 2.20 -0.17 -1.07
C ASP A 72 1.25 -1.32 -0.69
N GLY A 73 0.16 -1.01 0.02
CA GLY A 73 -0.89 -1.98 0.35
C GLY A 73 -1.60 -2.53 -0.88
N CYS A 74 -1.94 -1.67 -1.85
CA CYS A 74 -2.54 -2.09 -3.12
C CYS A 74 -1.61 -2.99 -3.94
N ASP A 75 -0.32 -2.69 -4.00
CA ASP A 75 0.67 -3.52 -4.71
C ASP A 75 0.76 -4.92 -4.09
N LEU A 76 0.73 -5.02 -2.75
CA LEU A 76 0.68 -6.31 -2.05
C LEU A 76 -0.61 -7.08 -2.37
N MET A 77 -1.77 -6.40 -2.38
CA MET A 77 -3.05 -7.01 -2.74
C MET A 77 -3.08 -7.50 -4.18
N ASP A 78 -2.44 -6.80 -5.12
CA ASP A 78 -2.30 -7.25 -6.50
C ASP A 78 -1.45 -8.53 -6.59
N VAL A 79 -0.31 -8.59 -5.89
CA VAL A 79 0.51 -9.80 -5.80
C VAL A 79 -0.30 -10.99 -5.26
N ILE A 80 -1.03 -10.79 -4.17
CA ILE A 80 -1.91 -11.80 -3.59
C ILE A 80 -2.95 -12.26 -4.62
N GLY A 81 -3.64 -11.32 -5.27
CA GLY A 81 -4.66 -11.62 -6.27
C GLY A 81 -4.12 -12.40 -7.48
N ARG A 82 -2.93 -12.04 -7.97
CA ARG A 82 -2.26 -12.77 -9.06
C ARG A 82 -1.94 -14.21 -8.66
N ARG A 83 -1.47 -14.43 -7.43
CA ARG A 83 -1.15 -15.77 -6.93
C ARG A 83 -2.38 -16.63 -6.72
N LEU A 84 -3.43 -16.08 -6.14
CA LEU A 84 -4.70 -16.79 -5.96
C LEU A 84 -5.30 -17.20 -7.32
N ARG A 85 -5.24 -16.32 -8.33
CA ARG A 85 -5.68 -16.66 -9.69
C ARG A 85 -4.84 -17.76 -10.34
N ALA A 86 -3.52 -17.75 -10.13
CA ALA A 86 -2.64 -18.79 -10.64
C ALA A 86 -2.96 -20.15 -9.99
N GLN A 87 -3.14 -20.18 -8.66
CA GLN A 87 -3.51 -21.39 -7.93
C GLN A 87 -4.89 -21.94 -8.32
N ALA A 88 -5.85 -21.07 -8.64
CA ALA A 88 -7.18 -21.49 -9.08
C ALA A 88 -7.24 -21.98 -10.53
N ALA A 89 -6.19 -21.72 -11.33
CA ALA A 89 -6.07 -22.17 -12.71
C ALA A 89 -5.33 -23.52 -12.85
N GLU A 90 -4.79 -24.04 -11.74
CA GLU A 90 -4.18 -25.37 -11.59
C GLU A 90 -5.23 -26.41 -11.18
#